data_AF-A0A2H0Z0V2-F1
#
_entry.id   AF-A0A2H0Z0V2-F1
#
_cell.length_a   1.000
_cell.length_b   1.000
_cell.length_c   1.000
_cell.angle_alpha   90.00
_cell.angle_beta   90.00
_cell.angle_gamma   90.00
#
_symmetry.space_group_name_H-M   'P 1'
#
loop_
_entity.id
_entity.type
_entity.pdbx_description
1 polymer ?
#
loop_
_entity_poly.entity_id
_entity_poly.type
_entity_poly.pdbx_seq_one_letter_code
_entity_poly.pdbx_strand_id
1 'polypeptide(L)' 'MTKKDTMTTKTYQELAKLLSDTRAELRSERFSAASARAKNPNMQGKLRKNIARVLTEQRVRSINSRQAASV' A
#
# COMPACT_ATOMS: atom_id res chain seq x y z
N MET A 1 -14.80 14.81 1.59
CA MET A 1 -13.99 13.66 1.10
C MET A 1 -12.59 14.15 0.76
N THR A 2 -11.65 14.01 1.67
CA THR A 2 -10.23 14.37 1.43
C THR A 2 -9.69 13.47 0.31
N LYS A 3 -9.01 14.06 -0.68
CA LYS A 3 -8.49 13.37 -1.87
C LYS A 3 -7.70 12.13 -1.42
N LYS A 4 -8.05 10.94 -1.95
CA LYS A 4 -7.28 9.72 -1.72
C LYS A 4 -5.90 9.91 -2.34
N ASP A 5 -4.83 9.61 -1.61
CA ASP A 5 -3.46 9.64 -2.13
C ASP A 5 -3.40 8.91 -3.48
N THR A 6 -3.06 9.64 -4.52
CA THR A 6 -2.93 9.13 -5.88
C THR A 6 -1.61 8.40 -5.98
N MET A 7 -1.64 7.07 -6.13
CA MET A 7 -0.44 6.24 -6.32
C MET A 7 0.22 6.43 -7.70
N THR A 8 -0.45 7.15 -8.59
CA THR A 8 -0.03 7.45 -9.96
C THR A 8 1.17 8.39 -10.02
N THR A 9 1.37 9.26 -9.02
CA THR A 9 2.48 10.22 -8.99
C THR A 9 3.80 9.62 -8.52
N LYS A 10 3.78 8.39 -7.99
CA LYS A 10 4.96 7.73 -7.43
C LYS A 10 5.71 6.92 -8.49
N THR A 11 7.03 6.88 -8.39
CA THR A 11 7.87 6.01 -9.22
C THR A 11 7.71 4.54 -8.80
N TYR A 12 8.15 3.60 -9.63
CA TYR A 12 8.10 2.18 -9.27
C TYR A 12 8.91 1.84 -8.01
N GLN A 13 10.08 2.47 -7.86
CA GLN A 13 10.94 2.29 -6.69
C GLN A 13 10.28 2.84 -5.42
N GLU A 14 9.65 4.01 -5.51
CA GLU A 14 8.89 4.58 -4.40
C GLU A 14 7.70 3.73 -4.01
N LEU A 15 6.97 3.16 -4.98
CA LEU A 15 5.88 2.22 -4.71
C LEU A 15 6.36 0.94 -4.03
N ALA A 16 7.50 0.39 -4.46
CA ALA A 16 8.10 -0.79 -3.84
C ALA A 16 8.54 -0.52 -2.39
N LYS A 17 9.22 0.61 -2.16
CA LYS A 17 9.62 1.05 -0.82
C LYS A 17 8.40 1.26 0.07
N LEU A 18 7.42 2.02 -0.41
CA LEU A 18 6.17 2.27 0.31
C LEU A 18 5.43 0.97 0.68
N LEU A 19 5.41 -0.01 -0.22
CA LEU A 19 4.81 -1.32 0.04
C LEU A 19 5.54 -2.05 1.17
N SER A 20 6.87 -2.07 1.15
CA SER A 20 7.71 -2.69 2.19
C SER A 20 7.48 -2.02 3.55
N ASP A 21 7.57 -0.70 3.59
CA ASP A 21 7.44 0.09 4.81
C ASP A 21 6.03 -0.06 5.41
N THR A 22 4.98 0.04 4.60
CA THR A 22 3.59 -0.11 5.06
C THR A 22 3.30 -1.53 5.57
N ARG A 23 3.93 -2.56 4.99
CA ARG A 23 3.82 -3.95 5.50
C ARG A 23 4.54 -4.13 6.83
N ALA A 24 5.72 -3.51 7.00
CA ALA A 24 6.44 -3.52 8.26
C ALA A 24 5.64 -2.82 9.37
N GLU A 25 5.06 -1.66 9.07
CA GLU A 25 4.19 -0.91 9.98
C GLU A 25 2.95 -1.74 10.37
N LEU A 26 2.27 -2.37 9.41
CA LEU A 26 1.12 -3.23 9.70
C LEU A 26 1.49 -4.41 10.61
N ARG A 27 2.70 -4.97 10.49
CA ARG A 27 3.18 -6.00 11.43
C ARG A 27 3.36 -5.42 12.82
N SER A 28 4.02 -4.27 12.97
CA SER A 28 4.19 -3.59 14.26
C SER A 28 2.84 -3.32 14.94
N GLU A 29 1.88 -2.78 14.19
CA GLU A 29 0.52 -2.51 14.69
C GLU A 29 -0.23 -3.79 15.12
N ARG A 30 0.01 -4.92 14.45
CA ARG A 30 -0.56 -6.21 14.86
C ARG A 30 0.09 -6.73 16.14
N PHE A 31 1.41 -6.62 16.27
CA PHE A 31 2.12 -7.00 17.49
C PHE A 31 1.70 -6.13 18.69
N SER A 32 1.60 -4.81 18.51
CA SER A 32 1.16 -3.90 19.56
C SER A 32 -0.30 -4.12 19.97
N ALA A 33 -1.19 -4.44 19.02
CA ALA A 33 -2.58 -4.76 19.31
C ALA A 33 -2.77 -6.11 20.02
N ALA A 34 -1.81 -7.04 19.87
CA ALA A 34 -1.82 -8.33 20.54
C ALA A 34 -1.38 -8.21 22.00
N SER A 35 -0.43 -7.30 22.31
CA SER A 35 0.07 -7.12 23.68
C SER A 35 -0.80 -6.19 24.53
N ALA A 36 -1.50 -5.24 23.93
CA ALA A 36 -2.37 -4.30 24.63
C ALA A 36 -3.47 -3.74 23.72
N ARG A 37 -4.44 -3.03 24.31
CA ARG A 37 -5.46 -2.30 23.55
C ARG A 37 -4.79 -1.37 22.54
N ALA A 38 -5.09 -1.57 21.25
CA ALA A 38 -4.56 -0.73 20.19
C ALA A 38 -4.88 0.75 20.43
N LYS A 39 -3.86 1.61 20.39
CA LYS A 39 -4.03 3.07 20.55
C LYS A 39 -4.99 3.64 19.50
N ASN A 40 -4.89 3.17 18.26
CA ASN A 40 -5.72 3.59 17.15
C ASN A 40 -6.26 2.36 16.37
N PRO A 41 -7.46 1.83 16.70
CA PRO A 41 -7.99 0.61 16.09
C PRO A 41 -8.19 0.73 14.56
N ASN A 42 -8.36 1.95 14.05
CA ASN A 42 -8.55 2.23 12.63
C ASN A 42 -7.26 2.15 11.80
N MET A 43 -6.07 2.15 12.42
CA MET A 43 -4.80 2.20 11.70
C MET A 43 -4.55 0.95 10.86
N GLN A 44 -4.82 -0.24 11.41
CA GLN A 44 -4.68 -1.48 10.64
C GLN A 44 -5.54 -1.48 9.37
N GLY A 45 -6.76 -0.93 9.44
CA GLY A 45 -7.64 -0.79 8.28
C GLY A 45 -7.11 0.20 7.24
N LYS A 46 -6.54 1.33 7.69
CA LYS A 46 -5.89 2.31 6.81
C LYS A 46 -4.67 1.73 6.10
N LEU A 47 -3.80 1.04 6.83
CA LEU A 47 -2.59 0.41 6.29
C LEU A 47 -2.92 -0.66 5.25
N ARG A 48 -3.91 -1.53 5.52
CA ARG A 48 -4.38 -2.51 4.52
C ARG A 48 -4.90 -1.87 3.24
N LYS A 49 -5.67 -0.78 3.35
CA LYS A 49 -6.16 -0.02 2.19
C LYS A 49 -5.02 0.66 1.42
N ASN A 50 -3.97 1.10 2.10
CA ASN A 50 -2.80 1.68 1.46
C ASN A 50 -2.03 0.60 0.67
N ILE A 51 -1.78 -0.56 1.27
CA ILE A 51 -1.17 -1.72 0.60
C ILE A 51 -1.96 -2.10 -0.66
N ALA A 52 -3.29 -2.22 -0.55
CA ALA A 52 -4.14 -2.57 -1.68
C ALA A 52 -4.00 -1.57 -2.84
N ARG A 53 -4.01 -0.26 -2.54
CA ARG A 53 -3.83 0.78 -3.57
C ARG A 53 -2.48 0.70 -4.29
N VAL A 54 -1.40 0.45 -3.55
CA VAL A 54 -0.06 0.28 -4.14
C VAL A 54 -0.01 -0.94 -5.05
N LEU A 55 -0.57 -2.07 -4.61
CA LEU A 55 -0.63 -3.30 -5.40
C LEU A 55 -1.48 -3.13 -6.66
N THR A 56 -2.61 -2.43 -6.57
CA THR A 56 -3.44 -2.09 -7.73
C THR A 56 -2.65 -1.28 -8.74
N GLU A 57 -1.96 -0.23 -8.32
CA GLU A 57 -1.16 0.61 -9.21
C GLU A 57 -0.04 -0.21 -9.88
N GLN A 58 0.73 -0.99 -9.12
CA GLN A 58 1.76 -1.87 -9.68
C GLN A 58 1.18 -2.85 -10.71
N ARG A 59 -0.01 -3.42 -10.43
CA ARG A 59 -0.68 -4.33 -11.36
C ARG A 59 -1.12 -3.62 -12.64
N VAL A 60 -1.75 -2.45 -12.54
CA VAL A 60 -2.17 -1.64 -13.70
C VAL A 60 -0.97 -1.36 -14.59
N ARG A 61 0.15 -0.90 -14.02
CA ARG A 61 1.35 -0.64 -14.82
C ARG A 61 1.93 -1.90 -15.47
N SER A 62 1.91 -3.04 -14.79
CA SER A 62 2.34 -4.33 -15.36
C SER A 62 1.46 -4.82 -16.53
N ILE A 63 0.18 -4.48 -16.52
CA ILE A 63 -0.75 -4.80 -17.60
C ILE A 63 -0.45 -3.90 -18.80
N ASN A 64 -0.29 -2.59 -18.56
CA ASN A 64 0.01 -1.62 -19.61
C ASN A 64 1.36 -1.93 -20.29
N SER A 65 2.40 -2.27 -19.52
CA SER A 65 3.70 -2.65 -20.10
C SER A 65 3.61 -3.93 -20.94
N ARG A 66 2.78 -4.90 -20.53
CA ARG A 66 2.56 -6.13 -21.29
C ARG A 66 1.80 -5.88 -22.60
N GLN A 67 0.79 -5.02 -22.58
CA GLN A 67 0.03 -4.64 -23.77
C GLN A 67 0.91 -3.90 -24.78
N ALA A 68 1.80 -3.02 -24.31
CA ALA A 68 2.76 -2.32 -25.16
C ALA A 68 3.79 -3.26 -25.81
N ALA A 69 4.11 -4.39 -25.19
CA ALA A 69 5.05 -5.38 -25.73
C ALA A 69 4.41 -6.38 -26.71
N SER A 70 3.08 -6.40 -26.83
CA SER A 70 2.34 -7.29 -27.75
C SER A 70 1.93 -6.62 -29.07
N VAL A 71 2.36 -5.38 -29.30
CA VAL A 71 2.19 -4.59 -30.53
C VAL A 71 3.54 -4.47 -31.21
#